data_AF-A0A967U154-F1
#
_entry.id   AF-A0A967U154-F1
#
_cell.length_a   1.000
_cell.length_b   1.000
_cell.length_c   1.000
_cell.angle_alpha   90.00
_cell.angle_beta   90.00
_cell.angle_gamma   90.00
#
_symmetry.space_group_name_H-M   'P 1'
#
loop_
_entity.id
_entity.type
_entity.pdbx_description
1 polymer ?
#
loop_
_entity_poly.entity_id
_entity_poly.type
_entity_poly.pdbx_seq_one_letter_code
_entity_poly.pdbx_strand_id
1 'polypeptide(L)' 'MHSIRITLGNVTLTAELLETPTAEAVCAAVPFRSQARRWGEEVYFGTP' A
#
# COMPACT_ATOMS: atom_id res chain seq x y z
N MET A 1 2.53 -8.47 -13.88
CA MET A 1 2.09 -7.21 -13.25
C MET A 1 1.07 -7.50 -12.14
N HIS A 2 1.38 -7.10 -10.90
CA HIS A 2 0.50 -7.28 -9.73
C HIS A 2 -0.26 -5.99 -9.43
N SER A 3 -1.44 -6.09 -8.84
CA SER A 3 -2.19 -4.94 -8.33
C SER A 3 -2.61 -5.17 -6.88
N ILE A 4 -2.63 -4.10 -6.10
CA ILE A 4 -3.05 -4.12 -4.71
C ILE A 4 -4.19 -3.15 -4.49
N ARG A 5 -5.08 -3.49 -3.57
CA ARG A 5 -6.16 -2.61 -3.10
C ARG A 5 -5.80 -2.08 -1.72
N ILE A 6 -5.84 -0.75 -1.60
CA ILE A 6 -5.62 -0.05 -0.33
C ILE A 6 -6.96 0.56 0.08
N THR A 7 -7.35 0.33 1.34
CA THR A 7 -8.59 0.86 1.92
C THR A 7 -8.25 1.63 3.19
N LEU A 8 -8.64 2.91 3.23
CA LEU A 8 -8.43 3.82 4.35
C LEU A 8 -9.71 4.62 4.62
N GLY A 9 -10.38 4.35 5.75
CA GLY A 9 -11.66 4.98 6.05
C GLY A 9 -12.69 4.68 4.96
N ASN A 10 -13.22 5.72 4.33
CA ASN A 10 -14.16 5.63 3.21
C ASN A 10 -13.48 5.68 1.82
N VAL A 11 -12.14 5.78 1.77
CA VAL A 11 -11.37 5.83 0.52
C VAL A 11 -10.89 4.43 0.17
N THR A 12 -11.07 4.03 -1.09
CA THR A 12 -10.48 2.82 -1.66
C THR A 12 -9.75 3.20 -2.93
N LEU A 13 -8.52 2.74 -3.06
CA LEU A 13 -7.66 2.96 -4.21
C LEU A 13 -7.00 1.66 -4.65
N THR A 14 -6.73 1.56 -5.94
CA THR A 14 -6.01 0.42 -6.54
C THR A 14 -4.70 0.94 -7.09
N ALA A 15 -3.61 0.26 -6.78
CA ALA A 15 -2.28 0.58 -7.29
C ALA A 15 -1.75 -0.59 -8.11
N GLU A 16 -1.17 -0.28 -9.26
CA GLU A 16 -0.38 -1.24 -10.03
C GLU A 16 1.05 -1.25 -9.49
N LEU A 17 1.59 -2.45 -9.34
CA LEU A 17 2.93 -2.67 -8.82
C LEU A 17 3.92 -2.82 -9.98
N LEU A 18 5.03 -2.09 -9.89
CA LEU A 18 6.18 -2.25 -10.77
C LEU A 18 6.89 -3.58 -10.50
N GLU A 19 7.63 -4.07 -11.49
CA GLU A 19 8.46 -5.28 -11.37
C GLU A 19 9.77 -4.94 -10.65
N THR A 20 9.69 -4.82 -9.33
CA THR A 20 10.83 -4.50 -8.46
C THR A 20 10.83 -5.39 -7.22
N PRO A 21 12.00 -5.68 -6.63
CA PRO A 21 12.07 -6.51 -5.41
C PRO A 21 11.24 -5.94 -4.26
N THR A 22 11.18 -4.61 -4.11
CA THR A 22 10.37 -3.95 -3.08
C THR A 22 8.87 -4.18 -3.29
N ALA A 23 8.40 -4.06 -4.54
CA ALA A 23 6.99 -4.28 -4.85
C ALA A 23 6.58 -5.75 -4.69
N GLU A 24 7.47 -6.69 -5.03
CA GLU A 24 7.28 -8.12 -4.77
C GLU A 24 7.17 -8.42 -3.27
N ALA A 25 8.04 -7.83 -2.44
CA ALA A 25 7.99 -7.98 -0.99
C ALA A 25 6.68 -7.44 -0.41
N VAL A 26 6.24 -6.26 -0.84
CA VAL A 26 4.95 -5.69 -0.43
C VAL A 26 3.79 -6.59 -0.88
N CYS A 27 3.80 -7.09 -2.11
CA CYS A 27 2.75 -7.97 -2.62
C CYS A 27 2.67 -9.30 -1.83
N ALA A 28 3.82 -9.87 -1.46
CA ALA A 28 3.89 -11.08 -0.65
C ALA A 28 3.39 -10.88 0.79
N ALA A 29 3.47 -9.64 1.32
CA ALA A 29 2.97 -9.30 2.65
C ALA A 29 1.45 -9.04 2.70
N VAL A 30 0.79 -8.89 1.55
CA VAL A 30 -0.67 -8.68 1.49
C VAL A 30 -1.40 -10.00 1.83
N PRO A 31 -2.47 -9.97 2.66
CA PRO A 31 -3.08 -8.80 3.28
C PRO A 31 -2.46 -8.43 4.63
N PHE A 32 -2.24 -7.12 4.85
CA PHE A 32 -1.86 -6.58 6.17
C PHE A 32 -2.64 -5.30 6.51
N ARG A 33 -2.63 -4.94 7.80
CA ARG A 33 -3.17 -3.68 8.30
C ARG A 33 -2.04 -2.80 8.82
N SER A 34 -2.17 -1.50 8.62
CA SER A 34 -1.21 -0.51 9.12
C SER A 34 -1.95 0.77 9.54
N GLN A 35 -1.26 1.64 10.27
CA GLN A 35 -1.80 2.92 10.69
C GLN A 35 -1.37 4.00 9.68
N ALA A 36 -2.34 4.56 8.96
CA ALA A 36 -2.10 5.70 8.11
C ALA A 36 -1.79 6.96 8.93
N ARG A 37 -0.78 7.70 8.49
CA ARG A 37 -0.33 8.98 9.03
C ARG A 37 -0.29 9.99 7.89
N ARG A 38 -0.37 11.28 8.23
CA ARG A 38 -0.37 12.37 7.26
C ARG A 38 0.82 13.29 7.46
N TRP A 39 1.37 13.79 6.37
CA TRP A 39 2.36 14.85 6.36
C TRP A 39 2.07 15.81 5.21
N GLY A 40 1.55 17.01 5.53
CA GLY A 40 1.03 17.91 4.51
C GLY A 40 -0.10 17.25 3.72
N GLU A 41 0.10 17.14 2.41
CA GLU A 41 -0.84 16.51 1.47
C GLU A 41 -0.58 15.00 1.27
N GLU A 42 0.41 14.43 1.95
CA GLU A 42 0.81 13.03 1.80
C GLU A 42 0.19 12.12 2.87
N VAL A 43 -0.07 10.87 2.49
CA VAL A 43 -0.45 9.77 3.40
C VAL A 43 0.64 8.71 3.37
N TYR A 44 1.18 8.37 4.53
CA TYR A 44 2.20 7.32 4.68
C TYR A 44 1.78 6.30 5.73
N PHE A 45 2.31 5.08 5.61
CA PHE A 45 2.06 3.99 6.55
C PHE A 45 3.25 3.03 6.54
N GLY A 46 3.48 2.31 7.63
CA GLY A 46 4.50 1.27 7.69
C GLY A 46 4.05 0.02 6.93
N THR A 47 4.96 -0.60 6.20
CA THR A 47 4.80 -1.95 5.65
C THR A 47 5.55 -2.96 6.53
N PRO A 48 5.14 -4.25 6.52
CA PRO A 48 5.92 -5.32 7.14
C PRO A 48 7.36 -5.40 6.62
#